data_AF-A0A5L4XIQ9-F1
#
_entry.id   AF-A0A5L4XIQ9-F1
#
_cell.length_a   1.000
_cell.length_b   1.000
_cell.length_c   1.000
_cell.angle_alpha   90.00
_cell.angle_beta   90.00
_cell.angle_gamma   90.00
#
_symmetry.space_group_name_H-M   'P 1'
#
loop_
_entity.id
_entity.type
_entity.pdbx_description
1 polymer ?
#
loop_
_entity_poly.entity_id
_entity_poly.type
_entity_poly.pdbx_seq_one_letter_code
_entity_poly.pdbx_strand_id
1 'polypeptide(L)'
;MNKSYIWGFGSRFCHITLIISFILSYLFIETETSLYYHAVFGIVFGVAIAFRVIWGFIGTKYSKFSDFKFKGIMEYLLPTYSQKKHYTGHNPASSIAAVVIMVLGTIVLVSGLMMYGLSENSGIFAFLYTHYSKFRFVQNIHFISSNLLLWVVIIHICGATIDKFIDKNDAVDSMISGYKKTSINVSISMNNTQKAFCAFWVAAIVCTGAYLALYKSNIVLQSRASKIDYTNLNKNFAKECGSCHIIYPPFLLPQKPWEIMMSNLENHFGDDASIDDETNINILEFLVKNAAQNTDNKIAFNILQNTQDNEISITKYKYWIDSHKNIDEKVFKYVDIKSKSNCGACHKNIENGIIQKSLINYKKL
;
A
#
# COMPACT_ATOMS: atom_id res chain seq x y z
N MET A 1 -13.35 -44.07 -11.36
CA MET A 1 -12.56 -42.85 -11.62
C MET A 1 -11.21 -42.99 -10.93
N ASN A 2 -10.13 -42.67 -11.62
CA ASN A 2 -8.76 -42.76 -11.09
C ASN A 2 -8.38 -41.48 -10.33
N LYS A 3 -7.49 -41.58 -9.33
CA LYS A 3 -6.90 -40.41 -8.67
C LYS A 3 -5.63 -40.00 -9.41
N SER A 4 -5.70 -38.87 -10.10
CA SER A 4 -4.61 -38.24 -10.84
C SER A 4 -3.97 -37.15 -9.99
N TYR A 5 -2.65 -37.15 -9.84
CA TYR A 5 -1.95 -36.02 -9.22
C TYR A 5 -1.79 -34.89 -10.24
N ILE A 6 -2.48 -33.76 -10.03
CA ILE A 6 -2.55 -32.65 -10.98
C ILE A 6 -1.85 -31.40 -10.45
N TRP A 7 -1.95 -31.12 -9.15
CA TRP A 7 -1.41 -29.89 -8.55
C TRP A 7 -0.27 -30.18 -7.58
N GLY A 8 0.94 -29.81 -7.99
CA GLY A 8 2.14 -29.94 -7.18
C GLY A 8 2.05 -29.15 -5.88
N PHE A 9 2.72 -29.61 -4.83
CA PHE A 9 2.77 -28.93 -3.53
C PHE A 9 3.16 -27.45 -3.64
N GLY A 10 4.19 -27.11 -4.42
CA GLY A 10 4.62 -25.72 -4.60
C GLY A 10 3.53 -24.80 -5.17
N SER A 11 2.74 -25.29 -6.14
CA SER A 11 1.61 -24.53 -6.69
C SER A 11 0.51 -24.32 -5.65
N ARG A 12 0.20 -25.36 -4.85
CA ARG A 12 -0.82 -25.28 -3.79
C ARG A 12 -0.40 -24.34 -2.66
N PHE A 13 0.85 -24.45 -2.20
CA PHE A 13 1.43 -23.55 -1.20
C PHE A 13 1.41 -22.09 -1.66
N CYS A 14 1.83 -21.82 -2.90
CA CYS A 14 1.76 -20.49 -3.48
C CYS A 14 0.31 -19.98 -3.56
N HIS A 15 -0.65 -20.82 -3.97
CA HIS A 15 -2.05 -20.42 -4.07
C HIS A 15 -2.63 -20.00 -2.72
N ILE A 16 -2.39 -20.80 -1.67
CA ILE A 16 -2.82 -20.45 -0.31
C ILE A 16 -2.12 -19.17 0.18
N THR A 17 -0.83 -19.03 -0.11
CA THR A 17 -0.08 -17.81 0.23
C THR A 17 -0.74 -16.59 -0.41
N LEU A 18 -1.02 -16.63 -1.72
CA LEU A 18 -1.69 -15.54 -2.45
C LEU A 18 -3.01 -15.15 -1.79
N ILE A 19 -3.85 -16.13 -1.44
CA ILE A 19 -5.15 -15.90 -0.77
C ILE A 19 -4.94 -15.20 0.57
N ILE A 20 -4.13 -15.79 1.45
CA ILE A 20 -3.93 -15.27 2.81
C ILE A 20 -3.29 -13.88 2.77
N SER A 21 -2.24 -13.70 1.98
CA SER A 21 -1.56 -12.40 1.88
C SER A 21 -2.45 -11.32 1.28
N PHE A 22 -3.30 -11.67 0.30
CA PHE A 22 -4.24 -10.70 -0.27
C PHE A 22 -5.30 -10.28 0.75
N ILE A 23 -5.93 -11.24 1.44
CA ILE A 23 -6.94 -10.96 2.47
C ILE A 23 -6.35 -10.10 3.59
N LEU A 24 -5.21 -10.50 4.14
CA LEU A 24 -4.57 -9.76 5.23
C LEU A 24 -4.13 -8.36 4.77
N SER A 25 -3.54 -8.24 3.58
CA SER A 25 -3.20 -6.94 3.01
C SER A 25 -4.44 -6.05 2.87
N TYR A 26 -5.56 -6.60 2.41
CA TYR A 26 -6.81 -5.84 2.23
C TYR A 26 -7.41 -5.40 3.57
N LEU A 27 -7.37 -6.24 4.61
CA LEU A 27 -7.89 -5.90 5.95
C LEU A 27 -7.04 -4.86 6.69
N PHE A 28 -5.71 -4.91 6.54
CA PHE A 28 -4.81 -4.01 7.27
C PHE A 28 -4.76 -2.57 6.71
N ILE A 29 -5.49 -2.25 5.64
CA ILE A 29 -5.51 -0.88 5.07
C ILE A 29 -6.29 0.13 5.95
N GLU A 30 -7.15 -0.34 6.84
CA GLU A 30 -8.15 0.53 7.51
C GLU A 30 -7.56 1.53 8.51
N THR A 31 -6.35 1.31 9.01
CA THR A 31 -5.75 2.18 10.04
C THR A 31 -4.32 2.57 9.69
N GLU A 32 -3.94 3.80 10.03
CA GLU A 32 -2.60 4.35 9.79
C GLU A 32 -1.50 3.52 10.47
N THR A 33 -1.81 2.97 11.64
CA THR A 33 -0.93 2.07 12.40
C THR A 33 -0.73 0.71 11.73
N SER A 34 -1.65 0.28 10.87
CA SER A 34 -1.64 -1.03 10.21
C SER A 34 -1.10 -0.98 8.79
N LEU A 35 -0.83 0.21 8.24
CA LEU A 35 -0.27 0.38 6.90
C LEU A 35 1.03 -0.40 6.69
N TYR A 36 1.86 -0.52 7.74
CA TYR A 36 3.06 -1.36 7.69
C TYR A 36 2.70 -2.82 7.38
N TYR A 37 1.71 -3.40 8.06
CA TYR A 37 1.28 -4.78 7.82
C TYR A 37 0.64 -4.95 6.44
N HIS A 38 -0.16 -3.98 5.98
CA HIS A 38 -0.62 -3.94 4.59
C HIS A 38 0.56 -4.10 3.62
N ALA A 39 1.62 -3.29 3.78
CA ALA A 39 2.80 -3.38 2.93
C ALA A 39 3.53 -4.73 3.08
N VAL A 40 3.69 -5.26 4.29
CA VAL A 40 4.33 -6.59 4.52
C VAL A 40 3.60 -7.69 3.77
N PHE A 41 2.28 -7.78 3.91
CA PHE A 41 1.50 -8.79 3.20
C PHE A 41 1.46 -8.54 1.69
N GLY A 42 1.50 -7.28 1.25
CA GLY A 42 1.67 -6.93 -0.16
C GLY A 42 3.00 -7.43 -0.74
N ILE A 43 4.11 -7.36 0.01
CA ILE A 43 5.40 -7.93 -0.43
C ILE A 43 5.33 -9.44 -0.51
N VAL A 44 4.79 -10.12 0.51
CA VAL A 44 4.62 -11.58 0.51
C VAL A 44 3.76 -12.04 -0.66
N PHE A 45 2.67 -11.32 -0.93
CA PHE A 45 1.82 -11.52 -2.11
C PHE A 45 2.65 -11.37 -3.40
N GLY A 46 3.48 -10.34 -3.50
CA GLY A 46 4.34 -10.11 -4.65
C GLY A 46 5.38 -11.21 -4.90
N VAL A 47 6.01 -11.73 -3.84
CA VAL A 47 6.92 -12.88 -3.93
C VAL A 47 6.17 -14.12 -4.45
N ALA A 48 4.94 -14.35 -3.97
CA ALA A 48 4.11 -15.46 -4.46
C ALA A 48 3.65 -15.26 -5.92
N ILE A 49 3.32 -14.03 -6.33
CA ILE A 49 3.03 -13.70 -7.75
C ILE A 49 4.25 -13.97 -8.63
N ALA A 50 5.45 -13.56 -8.20
CA ALA A 50 6.68 -13.81 -8.94
C ALA A 50 6.95 -15.30 -9.12
N PHE A 51 6.79 -16.11 -8.07
CA PHE A 51 6.80 -17.57 -8.18
C PHE A 51 5.81 -18.04 -9.24
N ARG A 52 4.54 -17.59 -9.18
CA ARG A 52 3.48 -18.08 -10.07
C ARG A 52 3.73 -17.74 -11.53
N VAL A 53 4.23 -16.53 -11.82
CA VAL A 53 4.61 -16.07 -13.16
C VAL A 53 5.70 -16.99 -13.71
N ILE A 54 6.81 -17.17 -12.98
CA ILE A 54 7.93 -18.00 -13.43
C ILE A 54 7.49 -19.47 -13.57
N TRP A 55 6.75 -19.98 -12.59
CA TRP A 55 6.22 -21.35 -12.60
C TRP A 55 5.25 -21.61 -13.75
N GLY A 56 4.58 -20.58 -14.28
CA GLY A 56 3.76 -20.69 -15.47
C GLY A 56 4.54 -20.97 -16.77
N PHE A 57 5.87 -20.81 -16.77
CA PHE A 57 6.72 -21.17 -17.90
C PHE A 57 7.44 -22.50 -17.67
N ILE A 58 8.05 -22.68 -16.49
CA ILE A 58 8.94 -23.81 -16.20
C ILE A 58 8.28 -24.95 -15.43
N GLY A 59 7.04 -24.76 -14.96
CA GLY A 59 6.35 -25.69 -14.08
C GLY A 59 5.93 -27.00 -14.74
N THR A 60 5.14 -27.79 -14.02
CA THR A 60 4.56 -29.04 -14.54
C THR A 60 3.46 -28.75 -15.56
N LYS A 61 3.15 -29.73 -16.43
CA LYS A 61 2.14 -29.65 -17.51
C LYS A 61 0.95 -28.73 -17.18
N TYR A 62 0.09 -29.11 -16.24
CA TYR A 62 -1.13 -28.36 -15.94
C TYR A 62 -0.92 -26.96 -15.29
N SER A 63 0.30 -26.61 -14.88
CA SER A 63 0.65 -25.30 -14.34
C SER A 63 1.11 -24.31 -15.41
N LYS A 64 1.58 -24.80 -16.57
CA LYS A 64 2.13 -23.97 -17.63
C LYS A 64 1.06 -23.17 -18.36
N PHE A 65 1.38 -21.94 -18.76
CA PHE A 65 0.48 -21.11 -19.56
C PHE A 65 0.20 -21.72 -20.94
N SER A 66 1.13 -22.50 -21.50
CA SER A 66 0.92 -23.24 -22.74
C SER A 66 -0.19 -24.30 -22.66
N ASP A 67 -0.46 -24.81 -21.46
CA ASP A 67 -1.51 -25.81 -21.23
C ASP A 67 -2.88 -25.19 -20.90
N PHE A 68 -2.94 -23.86 -20.76
CA PHE A 68 -4.19 -23.14 -20.53
C PHE A 68 -5.09 -23.21 -21.77
N LYS A 69 -6.39 -23.33 -21.54
CA LYS A 69 -7.39 -23.38 -22.61
C LYS A 69 -8.14 -22.08 -22.59
N PHE A 70 -8.08 -21.30 -23.68
CA PHE A 70 -8.77 -20.00 -23.77
C PHE A 70 -10.00 -20.02 -24.68
N LYS A 71 -10.13 -21.04 -25.54
CA LYS A 71 -11.23 -21.17 -26.49
C LYS A 71 -12.43 -21.86 -25.86
N GLY A 72 -13.64 -21.55 -26.34
CA GLY A 72 -14.87 -22.21 -25.91
C GLY A 72 -15.44 -21.71 -24.58
N ILE A 73 -15.19 -20.44 -24.20
CA ILE A 73 -15.75 -19.88 -22.96
C ILE A 73 -17.28 -19.82 -23.00
N MET A 74 -17.88 -19.44 -24.13
CA MET A 74 -19.34 -19.39 -24.24
C MET A 74 -19.96 -20.79 -24.18
N GLU A 75 -19.34 -21.79 -24.82
CA GLU A 75 -19.75 -23.20 -24.70
C GLU A 75 -19.64 -23.73 -23.27
N TYR A 76 -18.62 -23.28 -22.52
CA TYR A 76 -18.42 -23.68 -21.13
C TYR A 76 -19.42 -23.02 -20.17
N LEU A 77 -19.81 -21.77 -20.42
CA LEU A 77 -20.71 -21.00 -19.55
C LEU A 77 -22.19 -21.21 -19.84
N LEU A 78 -22.57 -21.55 -21.08
CA LEU A 78 -23.98 -21.69 -21.47
C LEU A 78 -24.48 -23.14 -21.28
N PRO A 79 -25.50 -23.37 -20.42
CA PRO A 79 -26.04 -24.70 -20.14
C PRO A 79 -26.53 -25.44 -21.40
N THR A 80 -27.10 -24.71 -22.35
CA THR A 80 -27.69 -25.22 -23.59
C THR A 80 -26.66 -25.86 -24.55
N TYR A 81 -25.37 -25.58 -24.37
CA TYR A 81 -24.27 -26.11 -25.18
C TYR A 81 -23.38 -27.12 -24.44
N SER A 82 -23.67 -27.41 -23.17
CA SER A 82 -22.81 -28.21 -22.31
C SER A 82 -23.05 -29.71 -22.48
N GLN A 83 -22.46 -30.32 -23.51
CA GLN A 83 -21.87 -31.65 -23.25
C GLN A 83 -20.69 -31.39 -22.32
N LYS A 84 -20.84 -31.73 -21.03
CA LYS A 84 -19.86 -31.45 -19.97
C LYS A 84 -18.48 -32.01 -20.30
N LYS A 85 -17.66 -31.25 -21.04
CA LYS A 85 -16.27 -31.58 -21.32
C LYS A 85 -15.52 -31.53 -19.99
N HIS A 86 -15.06 -32.69 -19.53
CA HIS A 86 -14.24 -32.77 -18.32
C HIS A 86 -12.83 -32.25 -18.62
N TYR A 87 -12.47 -31.11 -18.02
CA TYR A 87 -11.13 -30.55 -18.12
C TYR A 87 -10.22 -31.14 -17.04
N THR A 88 -9.09 -31.73 -17.43
CA THR A 88 -8.13 -32.32 -16.48
C THR A 88 -7.38 -31.24 -15.69
N GLY A 89 -6.93 -30.17 -16.37
CA GLY A 89 -6.31 -28.99 -15.77
C GLY A 89 -7.31 -27.84 -15.66
N HIS A 90 -6.94 -26.68 -16.20
CA HIS A 90 -7.81 -25.51 -16.26
C HIS A 90 -8.88 -25.65 -17.37
N ASN A 91 -10.08 -25.19 -17.06
CA ASN A 91 -11.14 -24.92 -18.05
C ASN A 91 -10.98 -23.49 -18.65
N PRO A 92 -11.77 -23.11 -19.66
CA PRO A 92 -11.69 -21.77 -20.26
C PRO A 92 -11.83 -20.61 -19.28
N ALA A 93 -12.85 -20.66 -18.41
CA ALA A 93 -13.09 -19.59 -17.45
C ALA A 93 -11.95 -19.44 -16.43
N SER A 94 -11.48 -20.54 -15.85
CA SER A 94 -10.38 -20.57 -14.88
C SER A 94 -9.02 -20.17 -15.50
N SER A 95 -8.79 -20.50 -16.77
CA SER A 95 -7.59 -20.06 -17.50
C SER A 95 -7.55 -18.53 -17.65
N ILE A 96 -8.68 -17.93 -18.04
CA ILE A 96 -8.82 -16.47 -18.15
C ILE A 96 -8.70 -15.82 -16.77
N ALA A 97 -9.42 -16.32 -15.77
CA ALA A 97 -9.36 -15.80 -14.40
C ALA A 97 -7.93 -15.83 -13.85
N ALA A 98 -7.20 -16.94 -14.03
CA ALA A 98 -5.82 -17.05 -13.56
C ALA A 98 -4.87 -16.01 -14.19
N VAL A 99 -4.99 -15.75 -15.49
CA VAL A 99 -4.19 -14.73 -16.17
C VAL A 99 -4.58 -13.32 -15.70
N VAL A 100 -5.87 -13.01 -15.62
CA VAL A 100 -6.36 -11.70 -15.18
C VAL A 100 -5.93 -11.41 -13.74
N ILE A 101 -6.10 -12.36 -12.83
CA ILE A 101 -5.66 -12.26 -11.42
C ILE A 101 -4.15 -11.99 -11.35
N MET A 102 -3.34 -12.67 -12.16
CA MET A 102 -1.89 -12.52 -12.15
C MET A 102 -1.43 -11.17 -12.71
N VAL A 103 -2.07 -10.69 -13.79
CA VAL A 103 -1.78 -9.36 -14.37
C VAL A 103 -2.18 -8.26 -13.39
N LEU A 104 -3.42 -8.31 -12.87
CA LEU A 104 -3.90 -7.34 -11.88
C LEU A 104 -3.06 -7.40 -10.60
N GLY A 105 -2.73 -8.58 -10.11
CA GLY A 105 -1.87 -8.77 -8.94
C GLY A 105 -0.48 -8.13 -9.12
N THR A 106 0.10 -8.23 -10.31
CA THR A 106 1.38 -7.58 -10.63
C THR A 106 1.24 -6.05 -10.65
N ILE A 107 0.16 -5.52 -11.24
CA ILE A 107 -0.13 -4.08 -11.25
C ILE A 107 -0.32 -3.56 -9.82
N VAL A 108 -1.09 -4.26 -8.99
CA VAL A 108 -1.33 -3.91 -7.58
C VAL A 108 -0.01 -3.88 -6.81
N LEU A 109 0.85 -4.88 -6.98
CA LEU A 109 2.16 -4.94 -6.33
C LEU A 109 3.03 -3.72 -6.69
N VAL A 110 3.23 -3.47 -7.99
CA VAL A 110 4.13 -2.40 -8.46
C VAL A 110 3.58 -1.03 -8.08
N SER A 111 2.28 -0.80 -8.30
CA SER A 111 1.64 0.45 -7.92
C SER A 111 1.65 0.68 -6.40
N GLY A 112 1.49 -0.37 -5.59
CA GLY A 112 1.54 -0.28 -4.13
C GLY A 112 2.93 0.08 -3.62
N LEU A 113 3.97 -0.56 -4.16
CA LEU A 113 5.38 -0.24 -3.88
C LEU A 113 5.72 1.22 -4.21
N MET A 114 5.30 1.71 -5.38
CA MET A 114 5.49 3.10 -5.78
C MET A 114 4.71 4.06 -4.88
N MET A 115 3.44 3.75 -4.56
CA MET A 115 2.59 4.57 -3.70
C MET A 115 3.16 4.67 -2.28
N TYR A 116 3.75 3.60 -1.76
CA TYR A 116 4.43 3.58 -0.46
C TYR A 116 5.64 4.54 -0.45
N GLY A 117 6.45 4.54 -1.51
CA GLY A 117 7.54 5.50 -1.68
C GLY A 117 7.06 6.96 -1.78
N LEU A 118 6.03 7.20 -2.59
CA LEU A 118 5.44 8.53 -2.83
C LEU A 118 4.79 9.13 -1.59
N SER A 119 4.09 8.32 -0.79
CA SER A 119 3.33 8.82 0.37
C SER A 119 4.15 8.81 1.66
N GLU A 120 4.93 7.74 1.89
CA GLU A 120 5.59 7.50 3.17
C GLU A 120 7.10 7.72 3.12
N ASN A 121 7.70 8.18 2.01
CA ASN A 121 9.17 8.32 1.87
C ASN A 121 9.91 7.04 2.32
N SER A 122 9.40 5.88 1.93
CA SER A 122 9.79 4.59 2.49
C SER A 122 9.94 3.51 1.40
N GLY A 123 10.79 2.53 1.69
CA GLY A 123 11.03 1.39 0.84
C GLY A 123 11.81 1.69 -0.45
N ILE A 124 11.78 0.75 -1.39
CA ILE A 124 12.62 0.78 -2.60
C ILE A 124 12.32 1.94 -3.56
N PHE A 125 11.12 2.51 -3.49
CA PHE A 125 10.69 3.66 -4.31
C PHE A 125 10.69 5.00 -3.56
N ALA A 126 11.34 5.09 -2.39
CA ALA A 126 11.38 6.32 -1.60
C ALA A 126 11.92 7.55 -2.35
N PHE A 127 12.78 7.35 -3.35
CA PHE A 127 13.30 8.42 -4.22
C PHE A 127 12.20 9.17 -5.00
N LEU A 128 10.99 8.61 -5.10
CA LEU A 128 9.84 9.27 -5.70
C LEU A 128 9.15 10.30 -4.79
N TYR A 129 9.50 10.37 -3.50
CA TYR A 129 8.81 11.20 -2.50
C TYR A 129 8.69 12.68 -2.89
N THR A 130 9.71 13.24 -3.54
CA THR A 130 9.76 14.63 -4.00
C THR A 130 9.25 14.83 -5.44
N HIS A 131 8.52 13.85 -5.98
CA HIS A 131 7.94 13.87 -7.32
C HIS A 131 6.45 13.49 -7.28
N TYR A 132 5.77 13.86 -6.19
CA TYR A 132 4.42 13.40 -5.92
C TYR A 132 3.43 13.83 -7.01
N SER A 133 3.46 15.10 -7.41
CA SER A 133 2.54 15.68 -8.41
C SER A 133 2.55 14.89 -9.73
N LYS A 134 3.75 14.49 -10.19
CA LYS A 134 3.96 13.73 -11.43
C LYS A 134 3.40 12.31 -11.36
N PHE A 135 3.55 11.65 -10.21
CA PHE A 135 3.19 10.24 -10.05
C PHE A 135 1.92 9.99 -9.24
N ARG A 136 1.14 11.03 -8.89
CA ARG A 136 -0.10 10.90 -8.11
C ARG A 136 -1.12 9.93 -8.71
N PHE A 137 -1.10 9.74 -10.03
CA PHE A 137 -1.97 8.79 -10.73
C PHE A 137 -1.77 7.34 -10.27
N VAL A 138 -0.61 7.00 -9.71
CA VAL A 138 -0.30 5.68 -9.14
C VAL A 138 -1.28 5.30 -8.05
N GLN A 139 -1.75 6.27 -7.25
CA GLN A 139 -2.79 6.02 -6.23
C GLN A 139 -4.08 5.50 -6.88
N ASN A 140 -4.51 6.11 -7.99
CA ASN A 140 -5.71 5.67 -8.71
C ASN A 140 -5.51 4.29 -9.35
N ILE A 141 -4.33 4.04 -9.93
CA ILE A 141 -3.99 2.71 -10.47
C ILE A 141 -4.09 1.65 -9.37
N HIS A 142 -3.48 1.89 -8.21
CA HIS A 142 -3.50 0.95 -7.10
C HIS A 142 -4.93 0.71 -6.59
N PHE A 143 -5.70 1.78 -6.37
CA PHE A 143 -7.09 1.70 -5.92
C PHE A 143 -7.99 0.95 -6.91
N ILE A 144 -7.94 1.30 -8.20
CA ILE A 144 -8.77 0.66 -9.23
C ILE A 144 -8.36 -0.81 -9.40
N SER A 145 -7.06 -1.08 -9.57
CA SER A 145 -6.59 -2.45 -9.81
C SER A 145 -6.83 -3.39 -8.62
N SER A 146 -6.69 -2.92 -7.39
CA SER A 146 -6.96 -3.73 -6.19
C SER A 146 -8.44 -4.07 -6.02
N ASN A 147 -9.34 -3.11 -6.29
CA ASN A 147 -10.78 -3.37 -6.27
C ASN A 147 -11.23 -4.26 -7.43
N LEU A 148 -10.68 -4.08 -8.64
CA LEU A 148 -10.92 -5.00 -9.76
C LEU A 148 -10.43 -6.41 -9.44
N LEU A 149 -9.23 -6.54 -8.84
CA LEU A 149 -8.69 -7.82 -8.40
C LEU A 149 -9.63 -8.49 -7.38
N LEU A 150 -10.14 -7.75 -6.40
CA LEU A 150 -11.14 -8.26 -5.45
C LEU A 150 -12.38 -8.81 -6.16
N TRP A 151 -12.96 -8.06 -7.10
CA TRP A 151 -14.12 -8.51 -7.87
C TRP A 151 -13.84 -9.78 -8.68
N VAL A 152 -12.69 -9.85 -9.35
CA VAL A 152 -12.29 -11.05 -10.11
C VAL A 152 -12.07 -12.24 -9.18
N VAL A 153 -11.50 -12.04 -7.99
CA VAL A 153 -11.33 -13.08 -6.98
C VAL A 153 -12.69 -13.58 -6.49
N ILE A 154 -13.66 -12.70 -6.23
CA ILE A 154 -15.04 -13.09 -5.86
C ILE A 154 -15.66 -13.95 -6.97
N ILE A 155 -15.59 -13.49 -8.23
CA ILE A 155 -16.10 -14.25 -9.38
C ILE A 155 -15.40 -15.61 -9.50
N HIS A 156 -14.08 -15.66 -9.29
CA HIS A 156 -13.30 -16.89 -9.30
C HIS A 156 -13.77 -17.87 -8.22
N ILE A 157 -13.99 -17.41 -7.00
CA ILE A 157 -14.50 -18.22 -5.89
C ILE A 157 -15.90 -18.73 -6.22
N CYS A 158 -16.80 -17.88 -6.71
CA CYS A 158 -18.14 -18.29 -7.16
C CYS A 158 -18.08 -19.36 -8.25
N GLY A 159 -17.21 -19.20 -9.25
CA GLY A 159 -17.01 -20.21 -10.29
C GLY A 159 -16.51 -21.53 -9.72
N ALA A 160 -15.56 -21.49 -8.76
CA ALA A 160 -15.03 -22.69 -8.12
C ALA A 160 -16.07 -23.40 -7.23
N THR A 161 -16.94 -22.66 -6.54
CA THR A 161 -18.01 -23.24 -5.72
C THR A 161 -19.14 -23.79 -6.60
N ILE A 162 -19.49 -23.15 -7.70
CA ILE A 162 -20.41 -23.69 -8.71
C ILE A 162 -19.88 -25.02 -9.27
N ASP A 163 -18.61 -25.05 -9.69
CA ASP A 163 -17.96 -26.27 -10.20
C ASP A 163 -18.02 -27.41 -9.16
N LYS A 164 -17.79 -27.08 -7.89
CA LYS A 164 -17.80 -28.04 -6.78
C LYS A 164 -19.19 -28.55 -6.42
N PHE A 165 -20.17 -27.67 -6.24
CA PHE A 165 -21.46 -28.01 -5.64
C PHE A 165 -22.54 -28.31 -6.69
N ILE A 166 -22.53 -27.60 -7.82
CA ILE A 166 -23.52 -27.78 -8.90
C ILE A 166 -23.02 -28.82 -9.89
N ASP A 167 -21.81 -28.63 -10.43
CA ASP A 167 -21.24 -29.56 -11.40
C ASP A 167 -20.67 -30.83 -10.78
N LYS A 168 -20.56 -30.87 -9.44
CA LYS A 168 -20.02 -31.99 -8.65
C LYS A 168 -18.62 -32.41 -9.10
N ASN A 169 -17.87 -31.46 -9.64
CA ASN A 169 -16.46 -31.62 -9.96
C ASN A 169 -15.63 -31.40 -8.68
N ASP A 170 -14.33 -31.62 -8.81
CA ASP A 170 -13.38 -31.68 -7.71
C ASP A 170 -12.26 -30.64 -7.85
N ALA A 171 -12.49 -29.54 -8.57
CA ALA A 171 -11.47 -28.50 -8.72
C ALA A 171 -10.97 -27.98 -7.37
N VAL A 172 -11.90 -27.66 -6.45
CA VAL A 172 -11.56 -27.21 -5.08
C VAL A 172 -10.79 -28.28 -4.31
N ASP A 173 -11.29 -29.52 -4.28
CA ASP A 173 -10.62 -30.63 -3.58
C ASP A 173 -9.22 -30.90 -4.14
N SER A 174 -9.06 -30.76 -5.46
CA SER A 174 -7.78 -30.95 -6.12
C SER A 174 -6.78 -29.87 -5.76
N MET A 175 -7.22 -28.63 -5.53
CA MET A 175 -6.34 -27.57 -5.04
C MET A 175 -5.92 -27.77 -3.58
N ILE A 176 -6.74 -28.45 -2.77
CA ILE A 176 -6.39 -28.78 -1.39
C ILE A 176 -5.49 -30.01 -1.33
N SER A 177 -5.89 -31.10 -1.98
CA SER A 177 -5.22 -32.41 -1.89
C SER A 177 -4.10 -32.62 -2.91
N GLY A 178 -4.13 -31.91 -4.03
CA GLY A 178 -3.29 -32.13 -5.22
C GLY A 178 -3.89 -33.13 -6.21
N TYR A 179 -4.92 -33.87 -5.83
CA TYR A 179 -5.47 -34.98 -6.63
C TYR A 179 -6.82 -34.66 -7.23
N LYS A 180 -6.99 -35.04 -8.49
CA LYS A 180 -8.22 -34.90 -9.26
C LYS A 180 -8.72 -36.27 -9.73
N LYS A 181 -10.02 -36.49 -9.79
CA LYS A 181 -10.70 -37.67 -10.30
C LYS A 181 -10.79 -37.56 -11.81
N THR A 182 -10.15 -38.49 -12.49
CA THR A 182 -10.01 -38.49 -13.95
C THR A 182 -10.43 -39.85 -14.51
N SER A 183 -10.77 -39.88 -15.80
CA SER A 183 -11.01 -41.13 -16.52
C SER A 183 -9.73 -41.95 -16.67
N ILE A 184 -8.59 -41.28 -16.88
CA ILE A 184 -7.28 -41.89 -17.10
C ILE A 184 -6.34 -41.49 -15.95
N ASN A 185 -5.57 -42.46 -15.41
CA ASN A 185 -4.55 -42.17 -14.40
C ASN A 185 -3.38 -41.41 -15.04
N VAL A 186 -3.40 -40.08 -14.91
CA VAL A 186 -2.34 -39.17 -15.33
C VAL A 186 -1.82 -38.44 -14.10
N SER A 187 -0.56 -38.65 -13.73
CA SER A 187 0.06 -37.96 -12.60
C SER A 187 1.25 -37.14 -13.08
N ILE A 188 1.33 -35.89 -12.64
CA ILE A 188 2.50 -35.05 -12.92
C ILE A 188 3.71 -35.56 -12.12
N SER A 189 4.89 -35.45 -12.72
CA SER A 189 6.17 -35.62 -12.04
C SER A 189 6.98 -34.33 -12.16
N MET A 190 7.76 -34.03 -11.12
CA MET A 190 8.68 -32.90 -11.12
C MET A 190 10.11 -33.42 -11.30
N ASN A 191 10.87 -32.77 -12.18
CA ASN A 191 12.31 -32.99 -12.26
C ASN A 191 13.05 -32.33 -11.08
N ASN A 192 14.35 -32.60 -10.95
CA ASN A 192 15.13 -32.11 -9.82
C ASN A 192 15.21 -30.57 -9.79
N THR A 193 15.32 -29.91 -10.94
CA THR A 193 15.32 -28.44 -11.05
C THR A 193 14.00 -27.84 -10.57
N GLN A 194 12.87 -28.44 -10.96
CA GLN A 194 11.54 -28.03 -10.51
C GLN A 194 11.34 -28.21 -9.01
N LYS A 195 11.85 -29.32 -8.44
CA LYS A 195 11.81 -29.56 -6.98
C LYS A 195 12.65 -28.52 -6.24
N ALA A 196 13.88 -28.28 -6.69
CA ALA A 196 14.77 -27.26 -6.12
C ALA A 196 14.14 -25.86 -6.21
N PHE A 197 13.55 -25.51 -7.34
CA PHE A 197 12.83 -24.25 -7.53
C PHE A 197 11.68 -24.11 -6.52
N CYS A 198 10.81 -25.12 -6.39
CA CYS A 198 9.73 -25.08 -5.40
C CYS A 198 10.24 -24.96 -3.96
N ALA A 199 11.26 -25.73 -3.59
CA ALA A 199 11.85 -25.69 -2.25
C ALA A 199 12.44 -24.30 -1.94
N PHE A 200 13.21 -23.75 -2.88
CA PHE A 200 13.77 -22.41 -2.78
C PHE A 200 12.68 -21.35 -2.60
N TRP A 201 11.61 -21.39 -3.40
CA TRP A 201 10.56 -20.37 -3.33
C TRP A 201 9.66 -20.50 -2.09
N VAL A 202 9.41 -21.71 -1.61
CA VAL A 202 8.75 -21.91 -0.30
C VAL A 202 9.59 -21.27 0.80
N ALA A 203 10.90 -21.54 0.81
CA ALA A 203 11.81 -20.91 1.75
C ALA A 203 11.83 -19.39 1.57
N ALA A 204 11.88 -18.87 0.34
CA ALA A 204 11.89 -17.44 0.06
C ALA A 204 10.62 -16.73 0.59
N ILE A 205 9.44 -17.32 0.39
CA ILE A 205 8.17 -16.77 0.91
C ILE A 205 8.19 -16.74 2.45
N VAL A 206 8.55 -17.86 3.09
CA VAL A 206 8.56 -17.97 4.56
C VAL A 206 9.61 -17.04 5.16
N CYS A 207 10.83 -17.05 4.65
CA CYS A 207 11.92 -16.19 5.11
C CYS A 207 11.59 -14.71 4.87
N THR A 208 10.95 -14.34 3.77
CA THR A 208 10.53 -12.95 3.53
C THR A 208 9.48 -12.51 4.55
N GLY A 209 8.44 -13.32 4.76
CA GLY A 209 7.42 -13.02 5.77
C GLY A 209 8.02 -12.91 7.18
N ALA A 210 8.88 -13.86 7.58
CA ALA A 210 9.55 -13.84 8.87
C ALA A 210 10.50 -12.65 9.01
N TYR A 211 11.30 -12.35 8.00
CA TYR A 211 12.21 -11.20 7.99
C TYR A 211 11.47 -9.88 8.18
N LEU A 212 10.39 -9.66 7.41
CA LEU A 212 9.60 -8.44 7.50
C LEU A 212 8.81 -8.34 8.82
N ALA A 213 8.38 -9.47 9.40
CA ALA A 213 7.71 -9.48 10.70
C ALA A 213 8.67 -9.19 11.87
N LEU A 214 9.88 -9.75 11.83
CA LEU A 214 10.86 -9.64 12.91
C LEU A 214 11.69 -8.35 12.85
N TYR A 215 11.97 -7.85 11.64
CA TYR A 215 12.86 -6.69 11.43
C TYR A 215 12.09 -5.54 10.78
N LYS A 216 11.55 -4.64 11.61
CA LYS A 216 10.85 -3.44 11.12
C LYS A 216 11.76 -2.50 10.33
N SER A 217 13.04 -2.43 10.71
CA SER A 217 14.09 -1.71 9.99
C SER A 217 14.69 -2.60 8.92
N ASN A 218 13.99 -2.74 7.79
CA ASN A 218 14.42 -3.58 6.67
C ASN A 218 14.57 -2.79 5.36
N ILE A 219 15.45 -3.23 4.47
CA ILE A 219 15.74 -2.49 3.23
C ILE A 219 14.51 -2.30 2.32
N VAL A 220 13.51 -3.18 2.43
CA VAL A 220 12.33 -3.23 1.56
C VAL A 220 11.29 -2.18 1.93
N LEU A 221 11.09 -1.94 3.22
CA LEU A 221 10.02 -1.08 3.76
C LEU A 221 10.52 0.03 4.69
N GLN A 222 11.81 0.09 5.01
CA GLN A 222 12.36 1.09 5.93
C GLN A 222 12.13 2.52 5.41
N SER A 223 11.86 3.42 6.35
CA SER A 223 11.82 4.86 6.14
C SER A 223 13.16 5.40 5.66
N ARG A 224 13.13 6.20 4.59
CA ARG A 224 14.26 6.97 4.08
C ARG A 224 14.15 8.45 4.43
N ALA A 225 13.17 8.82 5.27
CA ALA A 225 13.02 10.20 5.72
C ALA A 225 14.19 10.60 6.62
N SER A 226 14.85 11.69 6.25
CA SER A 226 15.88 12.34 7.05
C SER A 226 15.28 13.48 7.86
N LYS A 227 15.76 13.65 9.08
CA LYS A 227 15.41 14.82 9.90
C LYS A 227 15.96 16.08 9.26
N ILE A 228 15.12 17.09 9.12
CA ILE A 228 15.54 18.45 8.78
C ILE A 228 15.87 19.17 10.09
N ASP A 229 17.04 19.80 10.11
CA ASP A 229 17.51 20.62 11.23
C ASP A 229 17.24 22.09 10.94
N TYR A 230 16.03 22.55 11.30
CA TYR A 230 15.63 23.93 11.08
C TYR A 230 16.46 24.93 11.88
N THR A 231 17.02 24.54 13.03
CA THR A 231 17.90 25.40 13.83
C THR A 231 19.18 25.74 13.09
N ASN A 232 19.77 24.77 12.39
CA ASN A 232 20.93 25.01 11.54
C ASN A 232 20.59 25.73 10.24
N LEU A 233 19.38 25.53 9.70
CA LEU A 233 18.94 26.23 8.48
C LEU A 233 18.60 27.70 8.71
N ASN A 234 17.94 28.02 9.83
CA ASN A 234 17.65 29.38 10.25
C ASN A 234 17.48 29.46 11.78
N LYS A 235 18.46 30.06 12.45
CA LYS A 235 18.50 30.19 13.91
C LYS A 235 17.39 31.09 14.45
N ASN A 236 17.09 32.20 13.77
CA ASN A 236 16.05 33.13 14.18
C ASN A 236 14.68 32.47 14.12
N PHE A 237 14.38 31.77 13.03
CA PHE A 237 13.14 30.99 12.90
C PHE A 237 13.00 29.95 14.02
N ALA A 238 14.03 29.13 14.27
CA ALA A 238 13.95 28.11 15.30
C ALA A 238 13.84 28.70 16.71
N LYS A 239 14.51 29.83 16.97
CA LYS A 239 14.48 30.51 18.28
C LYS A 239 13.15 31.18 18.54
N GLU A 240 12.67 32.02 17.61
CA GLU A 240 11.47 32.81 17.80
C GLU A 240 10.20 31.95 17.64
N CYS A 241 10.06 31.22 16.52
CA CYS A 241 8.87 30.41 16.28
C CYS A 241 8.80 29.11 17.10
N GLY A 242 9.96 28.58 17.54
CA GLY A 242 10.03 27.37 18.36
C GLY A 242 9.91 27.61 19.88
N SER A 243 9.78 28.86 20.32
CA SER A 243 9.77 29.23 21.75
C SER A 243 8.44 28.89 22.44
N CYS A 244 7.31 29.06 21.75
CA CYS A 244 5.97 28.92 22.31
C CYS A 244 5.26 27.61 21.91
N HIS A 245 5.53 27.11 20.70
CA HIS A 245 4.95 25.90 20.15
C HIS A 245 5.99 25.09 19.38
N ILE A 246 5.62 23.91 18.92
CA ILE A 246 6.49 23.09 18.06
C ILE A 246 6.99 23.90 16.86
N ILE A 247 8.18 23.59 16.33
CA ILE A 247 8.56 24.15 15.03
C ILE A 247 7.63 23.57 13.96
N TYR A 248 6.79 24.40 13.34
CA TYR A 248 5.99 23.99 12.18
C TYR A 248 6.87 24.00 10.93
N PRO A 249 7.04 22.86 10.24
CA PRO A 249 7.75 22.84 8.97
C PRO A 249 7.17 23.85 7.96
N PRO A 250 7.99 24.67 7.28
CA PRO A 250 7.50 25.72 6.39
C PRO A 250 6.57 25.22 5.26
N PHE A 251 6.75 23.97 4.81
CA PHE A 251 5.89 23.35 3.78
C PHE A 251 4.45 23.08 4.24
N LEU A 252 4.12 23.31 5.51
CA LEU A 252 2.77 23.16 6.06
C LEU A 252 1.83 24.32 5.70
N LEU A 253 2.33 25.42 5.16
CA LEU A 253 1.51 26.50 4.62
C LEU A 253 2.05 26.99 3.26
N PRO A 254 1.17 27.51 2.38
CA PRO A 254 1.57 28.28 1.21
C PRO A 254 2.26 29.60 1.59
N GLN A 255 2.85 30.27 0.60
CA GLN A 255 3.47 31.59 0.77
C GLN A 255 2.58 32.62 1.45
N LYS A 256 1.36 32.80 0.91
CA LYS A 256 0.51 33.94 1.26
C LYS A 256 0.09 33.93 2.74
N PRO A 257 -0.31 32.78 3.31
CA PRO A 257 -0.53 32.66 4.75
C PRO A 257 0.69 32.99 5.62
N TRP A 258 1.91 32.64 5.19
CA TRP A 258 3.13 33.04 5.92
C TRP A 258 3.33 34.56 5.92
N GLU A 259 3.13 35.21 4.77
CA GLU A 259 3.21 36.68 4.67
C GLU A 259 2.19 37.37 5.58
N ILE A 260 0.93 36.91 5.57
CA ILE A 260 -0.14 37.45 6.41
C ILE A 260 0.23 37.29 7.89
N MET A 261 0.69 36.11 8.29
CA MET A 261 1.07 35.83 9.68
C MET A 261 2.23 36.72 10.14
N MET A 262 3.29 36.84 9.34
CA MET A 262 4.47 37.65 9.70
C MET A 262 4.21 39.15 9.68
N SER A 263 3.21 39.62 8.91
CA SER A 263 2.81 41.04 8.89
C SER A 263 1.97 41.50 10.08
N ASN A 264 1.55 40.58 10.95
CA ASN A 264 0.59 40.88 12.02
C ASN A 264 0.85 40.01 13.28
N LEU A 265 2.12 39.90 13.68
CA LEU A 265 2.54 39.07 14.81
C LEU A 265 2.01 39.57 16.17
N GLU A 266 1.66 40.85 16.28
CA GLU A 266 0.95 41.40 17.44
C GLU A 266 -0.43 40.76 17.69
N ASN A 267 -0.99 40.06 16.69
CA ASN A 267 -2.27 39.35 16.76
C ASN A 267 -2.09 37.84 16.45
N HIS A 268 -1.10 37.19 17.07
CA HIS A 268 -0.75 35.79 16.82
C HIS A 268 -1.58 34.82 17.67
N PHE A 269 -2.76 34.43 17.17
CA PHE A 269 -3.66 33.44 17.80
C PHE A 269 -4.13 33.80 19.23
N GLY A 270 -4.17 35.10 19.55
CA GLY A 270 -4.58 35.60 20.87
C GLY A 270 -3.42 36.03 21.76
N ASP A 271 -2.18 35.85 21.30
CA ASP A 271 -0.96 36.34 21.95
C ASP A 271 -0.22 37.34 21.05
N ASP A 272 0.71 38.09 21.64
CA ASP A 272 1.63 38.97 20.93
C ASP A 272 2.97 38.24 20.72
N ALA A 273 3.32 38.00 19.46
CA ALA A 273 4.57 37.36 19.04
C ALA A 273 5.48 38.32 18.27
N SER A 274 5.33 39.63 18.49
CA SER A 274 6.10 40.66 17.79
C SER A 274 7.60 40.53 18.06
N ILE A 275 8.37 40.78 17.01
CA ILE A 275 9.84 40.72 16.98
C ILE A 275 10.35 41.93 16.19
N ASP A 276 11.65 42.21 16.27
CA ASP A 276 12.24 43.30 15.51
C ASP A 276 12.18 43.06 13.99
N ASP A 277 12.20 44.15 13.23
CA ASP A 277 12.03 44.13 11.77
C ASP A 277 13.08 43.29 11.04
N GLU A 278 14.34 43.30 11.50
CA GLU A 278 15.43 42.55 10.89
C GLU A 278 15.20 41.03 11.06
N THR A 279 14.83 40.62 12.27
CA THR A 279 14.46 39.23 12.57
C THR A 279 13.20 38.81 11.80
N ASN A 280 12.20 39.69 11.69
CA ASN A 280 10.97 39.43 10.92
C ASN A 280 11.28 39.14 9.44
N ILE A 281 12.03 40.03 8.78
CA ILE A 281 12.41 39.88 7.36
C ILE A 281 13.18 38.57 7.16
N ASN A 282 14.14 38.27 8.03
CA ASN A 282 14.93 37.04 7.95
C ASN A 282 14.07 35.76 8.04
N ILE A 283 13.11 35.73 8.97
CA ILE A 283 12.21 34.59 9.16
C ILE A 283 11.25 34.48 7.98
N LEU A 284 10.68 35.59 7.52
CA LEU A 284 9.74 35.60 6.40
C LEU A 284 10.38 35.08 5.12
N GLU A 285 11.59 35.54 4.77
CA GLU A 285 12.33 35.03 3.61
C GLU A 285 12.54 33.50 3.70
N PHE A 286 12.89 33.01 4.88
CA PHE A 286 13.07 31.58 5.11
C PHE A 286 11.77 30.78 4.96
N LEU A 287 10.67 31.26 5.53
CA LEU A 287 9.35 30.63 5.43
C LEU A 287 8.88 30.58 3.98
N VAL A 288 8.93 31.71 3.27
CA VAL A 288 8.53 31.82 1.86
C VAL A 288 9.36 30.90 0.98
N LYS A 289 10.70 30.87 1.17
CA LYS A 289 11.60 29.99 0.40
C LYS A 289 11.30 28.50 0.58
N ASN A 290 10.80 28.09 1.75
CA ASN A 290 10.55 26.69 2.08
C ASN A 290 9.04 26.34 2.14
N ALA A 291 8.18 27.26 1.74
CA ALA A 291 6.73 27.09 1.74
C ALA A 291 6.26 25.95 0.81
N ALA A 292 4.99 25.56 0.95
CA ALA A 292 4.43 24.37 0.30
C ALA A 292 4.70 24.30 -1.22
N GLN A 293 4.63 25.42 -1.94
CA GLN A 293 4.86 25.46 -3.39
C GLN A 293 6.30 25.13 -3.81
N ASN A 294 7.26 25.14 -2.89
CA ASN A 294 8.67 24.87 -3.15
C ASN A 294 9.07 23.42 -2.83
N THR A 295 8.12 22.53 -2.56
CA THR A 295 8.38 21.08 -2.35
C THR A 295 7.27 20.23 -2.97
N ASP A 296 7.64 19.22 -3.76
CA ASP A 296 6.68 18.32 -4.40
C ASP A 296 6.51 17.00 -3.63
N ASN A 297 6.09 17.10 -2.38
CA ASN A 297 5.67 15.95 -1.58
C ASN A 297 4.14 15.91 -1.44
N LYS A 298 3.59 14.76 -1.02
CA LYS A 298 2.15 14.56 -0.85
C LYS A 298 1.46 15.64 -0.01
N ILE A 299 2.09 16.06 1.08
CA ILE A 299 1.50 16.97 2.06
C ILE A 299 1.42 18.37 1.46
N ALA A 300 2.56 18.88 0.98
CA ALA A 300 2.66 20.16 0.30
C ALA A 300 1.70 20.25 -0.89
N PHE A 301 1.65 19.22 -1.73
CA PHE A 301 0.71 19.15 -2.86
C PHE A 301 -0.75 19.28 -2.40
N ASN A 302 -1.17 18.51 -1.40
CA ASN A 302 -2.56 18.55 -0.94
C ASN A 302 -2.92 19.85 -0.21
N ILE A 303 -1.96 20.48 0.46
CA ILE A 303 -2.13 21.82 1.04
C ILE A 303 -2.44 22.83 -0.07
N LEU A 304 -1.66 22.84 -1.15
CA LEU A 304 -1.85 23.77 -2.28
C LEU A 304 -3.17 23.54 -3.01
N GLN A 305 -3.63 22.29 -3.13
CA GLN A 305 -4.91 21.99 -3.78
C GLN A 305 -6.14 22.38 -2.96
N ASN A 306 -5.99 22.57 -1.64
CA ASN A 306 -7.08 22.83 -0.70
C ASN A 306 -6.87 24.14 0.08
N THR A 307 -6.05 25.04 -0.46
CA THR A 307 -5.71 26.31 0.18
C THR A 307 -6.93 27.23 0.26
N GLN A 308 -6.98 28.00 1.34
CA GLN A 308 -7.78 29.21 1.42
C GLN A 308 -6.76 30.33 1.58
N ASP A 309 -6.59 31.18 0.55
CA ASP A 309 -5.41 32.05 0.42
C ASP A 309 -5.13 32.96 1.63
N ASN A 310 -6.15 33.27 2.42
CA ASN A 310 -6.06 34.12 3.60
C ASN A 310 -6.11 33.36 4.94
N GLU A 311 -6.28 32.03 4.93
CA GLU A 311 -6.34 31.25 6.16
C GLU A 311 -4.94 30.85 6.62
N ILE A 312 -4.56 31.35 7.80
CA ILE A 312 -3.23 31.13 8.39
C ILE A 312 -3.17 29.87 9.27
N SER A 313 -4.31 29.26 9.59
CA SER A 313 -4.37 28.03 10.38
C SER A 313 -4.57 26.78 9.52
N ILE A 314 -3.54 25.93 9.43
CA ILE A 314 -3.62 24.64 8.74
C ILE A 314 -4.78 23.75 9.25
N THR A 315 -5.17 23.86 10.52
CA THR A 315 -6.24 23.04 11.11
C THR A 315 -7.62 23.30 10.49
N LYS A 316 -7.77 24.41 9.75
CA LYS A 316 -9.00 24.74 9.01
C LYS A 316 -8.94 24.31 7.53
N TYR A 317 -7.80 23.84 7.06
CA TYR A 317 -7.64 23.41 5.67
C TYR A 317 -8.39 22.10 5.47
N LYS A 318 -9.06 21.96 4.32
CA LYS A 318 -9.82 20.74 4.01
C LYS A 318 -8.95 19.48 4.08
N TYR A 319 -7.70 19.55 3.63
CA TYR A 319 -6.76 18.43 3.72
C TYR A 319 -6.50 17.99 5.17
N TRP A 320 -6.31 18.93 6.09
CA TRP A 320 -6.12 18.62 7.51
C TRP A 320 -7.38 17.98 8.09
N ILE A 321 -8.55 18.58 7.83
CA ILE A 321 -9.86 18.09 8.30
C ILE A 321 -10.10 16.67 7.81
N ASP A 322 -9.93 16.41 6.50
CA ASP A 322 -10.15 15.10 5.89
C ASP A 322 -9.18 14.04 6.42
N SER A 323 -7.94 14.44 6.74
CA SER A 323 -6.92 13.53 7.28
C SER A 323 -7.17 13.16 8.75
N HIS A 324 -7.85 14.03 9.51
CA HIS A 324 -8.10 13.83 10.95
C HIS A 324 -9.56 13.46 11.26
N LYS A 325 -10.45 13.38 10.26
CA LYS A 325 -11.91 13.17 10.46
C LYS A 325 -12.30 11.89 11.22
N ASN A 326 -11.44 10.88 11.21
CA ASN A 326 -11.69 9.60 11.89
C ASN A 326 -11.17 9.57 13.34
N ILE A 327 -10.63 10.68 13.85
CA ILE A 327 -10.15 10.81 15.22
C ILE A 327 -11.30 11.39 16.06
N ASP A 328 -11.64 10.70 17.16
CA ASP A 328 -12.66 11.18 18.11
C ASP A 328 -12.26 12.55 18.68
N GLU A 329 -13.18 13.51 18.71
CA GLU A 329 -12.91 14.86 19.21
C GLU A 329 -12.39 14.89 20.65
N LYS A 330 -12.71 13.88 21.47
CA LYS A 330 -12.18 13.73 22.84
C LYS A 330 -10.67 13.61 22.86
N VAL A 331 -10.05 13.07 21.80
CA VAL A 331 -8.60 12.93 21.69
C VAL A 331 -7.91 14.29 21.83
N PHE A 332 -8.45 15.32 21.19
CA PHE A 332 -7.89 16.67 21.25
C PHE A 332 -8.10 17.35 22.60
N LYS A 333 -8.92 16.80 23.50
CA LYS A 333 -9.18 17.35 24.85
C LYS A 333 -8.32 16.70 25.93
N TYR A 334 -7.56 15.66 25.60
CA TYR A 334 -6.70 15.00 26.57
C TYR A 334 -5.56 15.89 27.03
N VAL A 335 -5.13 15.72 28.28
CA VAL A 335 -4.14 16.58 28.95
C VAL A 335 -2.82 16.70 28.18
N ASP A 336 -2.40 15.63 27.53
CA ASP A 336 -1.13 15.59 26.78
C ASP A 336 -1.23 16.21 25.36
N ILE A 337 -2.45 16.32 24.81
CA ILE A 337 -2.70 16.84 23.46
C ILE A 337 -3.20 18.28 23.53
N LYS A 338 -4.21 18.55 24.36
CA LYS A 338 -4.86 19.85 24.65
C LYS A 338 -5.57 20.55 23.48
N SER A 339 -5.04 20.45 22.27
CA SER A 339 -5.58 21.14 21.10
C SER A 339 -5.20 20.44 19.79
N LYS A 340 -5.87 20.85 18.71
CA LYS A 340 -5.55 20.43 17.33
C LYS A 340 -4.22 21.02 16.82
N SER A 341 -3.68 22.05 17.47
CA SER A 341 -2.42 22.69 17.08
C SER A 341 -1.18 21.95 17.62
N ASN A 342 -1.32 21.15 18.68
CA ASN A 342 -0.21 20.38 19.23
C ASN A 342 0.08 19.12 18.40
N CYS A 343 0.49 19.30 17.15
CA CYS A 343 0.78 18.21 16.23
C CYS A 343 1.89 17.29 16.76
N GLY A 344 2.85 17.83 17.53
CA GLY A 344 3.98 17.08 18.10
C GLY A 344 3.57 16.02 19.13
N ALA A 345 2.41 16.18 19.78
CA ALA A 345 1.89 15.18 20.71
C ALA A 345 1.59 13.84 20.01
N CYS A 346 1.14 13.90 18.75
CA CYS A 346 0.75 12.72 17.97
C CYS A 346 1.77 12.36 16.88
N HIS A 347 2.40 13.35 16.23
CA HIS A 347 3.32 13.15 15.11
C HIS A 347 4.78 13.24 15.58
N LYS A 348 5.40 12.08 15.83
CA LYS A 348 6.80 12.04 16.26
C LYS A 348 7.73 12.59 15.16
N ASN A 349 8.60 13.53 15.53
CA ASN A 349 9.54 14.24 14.64
C ASN A 349 8.89 15.18 13.61
N ILE A 350 7.65 15.65 13.83
CA ILE A 350 7.04 16.65 12.94
C ILE A 350 7.89 17.92 12.85
N GLU A 351 8.52 18.32 13.94
CA GLU A 351 9.46 19.45 13.99
C GLU A 351 10.68 19.29 13.10
N ASN A 352 10.96 18.07 12.64
CA ASN A 352 12.03 17.81 11.68
C ASN A 352 11.51 17.57 10.26
N GLY A 353 10.25 17.92 9.98
CA GLY A 353 9.61 17.72 8.68
C GLY A 353 9.10 16.31 8.41
N ILE A 354 9.06 15.42 9.42
CA ILE A 354 8.65 14.02 9.25
C ILE A 354 7.22 13.82 9.74
N ILE A 355 6.33 13.44 8.82
CA ILE A 355 4.88 13.23 9.08
C ILE A 355 4.45 11.83 8.61
N GLN A 356 5.35 10.85 8.68
CA GLN A 356 5.08 9.47 8.28
C GLN A 356 4.04 8.82 9.19
N LYS A 357 3.15 8.02 8.62
CA LYS A 357 2.05 7.38 9.35
C LYS A 357 2.54 6.41 10.43
N SER A 358 3.67 5.74 10.17
CA SER A 358 4.31 4.84 11.11
C SER A 358 4.84 5.51 12.38
N LEU A 359 4.95 6.83 12.38
CA LEU A 359 5.41 7.66 13.51
C LEU A 359 4.27 8.40 14.22
N ILE A 360 3.02 8.14 13.81
CA ILE A 360 1.82 8.72 14.44
C ILE A 360 1.40 7.85 15.62
N ASN A 361 1.23 8.47 16.78
CA ASN A 361 0.66 7.82 17.95
C ASN A 361 -0.21 8.80 18.75
N TYR A 362 -1.52 8.71 18.56
CA TYR A 362 -2.54 9.41 19.36
C TYR A 362 -3.27 8.49 20.35
N LYS A 363 -2.95 7.18 20.35
CA LYS A 363 -3.49 6.16 21.25
C LYS A 363 -2.62 5.97 22.51
N LYS A 364 -1.83 6.99 22.88
CA LYS A 364 -1.07 6.98 24.15
C LYS A 364 -1.97 7.07 25.40
N LEU A 365 -3.27 6.84 25.25
CA LEU A 365 -4.28 6.90 26.29
C LEU A 365 -5.13 5.63 26.25
#